data_AF-A0A974XYD4-F1
#
_entry.id   AF-A0A974XYD4-F1
#
_cell.length_a   1.000
_cell.length_b   1.000
_cell.length_c   1.000
_cell.angle_alpha   90.00
_cell.angle_beta   90.00
_cell.angle_gamma   90.00
#
_symmetry.space_group_name_H-M   'P 1'
#
loop_
_entity.id
_entity.type
_entity.pdbx_description
1 polymer ?
#
loop_
_entity_poly.entity_id
_entity_poly.type
_entity_poly.pdbx_seq_one_letter_code
_entity_poly.pdbx_strand_id
1 'polypeptide(L)' 'MIRQAIWEGSDEEGWAQLGAAGHYLNKIRPDFDPRLYGQKKLRHLLREHPRHFTLEERIPPGATGKTLYVRALE' A
#
# COMPACT_ATOMS: atom_id res chain seq x y z
N MET A 1 -4.12 -5.20 -10.39
CA MET A 1 -3.71 -6.07 -9.27
C MET A 1 -3.32 -5.28 -8.02
N ILE A 2 -2.24 -4.48 -8.02
CA ILE A 2 -1.88 -3.66 -6.83
C ILE A 2 -3.03 -2.71 -6.43
N ARG A 3 -3.66 -2.04 -7.42
CA ARG A 3 -4.88 -1.23 -7.18
C ARG A 3 -6.01 -2.00 -6.52
N GLN A 4 -6.25 -3.24 -6.93
CA GLN A 4 -7.29 -4.09 -6.35
C GLN A 4 -6.95 -4.44 -4.90
N ALA A 5 -5.69 -4.78 -4.61
CA ALA A 5 -5.25 -5.04 -3.24
C ALA A 5 -5.37 -3.81 -2.33
N ILE A 6 -5.16 -2.61 -2.88
CA ILE A 6 -5.40 -1.35 -2.16
C ILE A 6 -6.90 -1.16 -1.94
N TRP A 7 -7.71 -1.24 -3.00
CA TRP A 7 -9.16 -1.01 -2.93
C TRP A 7 -9.87 -1.95 -1.95
N GLU A 8 -9.51 -3.24 -1.96
CA GLU A 8 -10.06 -4.24 -1.04
C GLU A 8 -9.66 -4.02 0.43
N GLY A 9 -8.55 -3.32 0.65
CA GLY A 9 -8.06 -2.95 1.97
C GLY A 9 -8.35 -1.49 2.35
N SER A 10 -9.05 -0.75 1.49
CA SER A 10 -9.31 0.67 1.69
C SER A 10 -10.51 0.90 2.61
N ASP A 11 -10.40 1.91 3.45
CA ASP A 11 -11.51 2.49 4.21
C ASP A 11 -12.41 3.38 3.32
N GLU A 12 -13.44 3.97 3.92
CA GLU A 12 -14.43 4.83 3.24
C GLU A 12 -13.81 6.08 2.59
N GLU A 13 -12.64 6.51 3.04
CA GLU A 13 -11.88 7.63 2.45
C GLU A 13 -10.94 7.18 1.33
N GLY A 14 -10.96 5.88 1.00
CA GLY A 14 -10.15 5.25 -0.03
C GLY A 14 -8.73 4.89 0.43
N TRP A 15 -8.40 4.97 1.72
CA TRP A 15 -7.07 4.70 2.22
C TRP A 15 -6.93 3.28 2.75
N ALA A 16 -5.86 2.59 2.36
CA ALA A 16 -5.55 1.27 2.89
C ALA A 16 -4.29 1.34 3.75
N GLN A 17 -4.29 0.65 4.90
CA GLN A 17 -3.04 0.44 5.63
C GLN A 17 -2.07 -0.37 4.75
N LEU A 18 -0.86 0.14 4.51
CA LEU A 18 0.07 -0.48 3.56
C LEU A 18 0.43 -1.93 3.94
N GLY A 19 0.53 -2.21 5.24
CA GLY A 19 0.77 -3.57 5.74
C GLY A 19 -0.36 -4.53 5.37
N ALA A 20 -1.62 -4.12 5.54
CA ALA A 20 -2.80 -4.89 5.18
C ALA A 20 -2.90 -5.08 3.66
N ALA A 21 -2.71 -4.01 2.88
CA ALA A 21 -2.70 -4.07 1.42
C ALA A 21 -1.59 -5.00 0.90
N GLY A 22 -0.39 -4.96 1.50
CA GLY A 22 0.71 -5.87 1.18
C GLY A 22 0.41 -7.33 1.52
N HIS A 23 -0.24 -7.60 2.66
CA HIS A 23 -0.68 -8.93 3.04
C HIS A 23 -1.71 -9.49 2.05
N TYR A 24 -2.71 -8.68 1.68
CA TYR A 24 -3.71 -9.06 0.69
C TYR A 24 -3.09 -9.27 -0.69
N LEU A 25 -2.16 -8.41 -1.11
CA LEU A 25 -1.42 -8.57 -2.36
C LEU A 25 -0.70 -9.92 -2.43
N ASN A 26 -0.04 -10.36 -1.36
CA ASN A 26 0.59 -11.68 -1.29
C ASN A 26 -0.43 -12.82 -1.35
N LYS A 27 -1.65 -12.63 -0.84
CA LYS A 27 -2.72 -13.64 -0.91
C LYS A 27 -3.24 -13.82 -2.34
N ILE A 28 -3.44 -12.72 -3.07
CA ILE A 28 -3.98 -12.78 -4.45
C ILE A 28 -2.88 -12.99 -5.51
N ARG A 29 -1.64 -12.68 -5.17
CA ARG A 29 -0.47 -12.77 -6.05
C ARG A 29 0.78 -13.14 -5.25
N PRO A 30 0.92 -14.42 -4.85
CA PRO A 30 2.05 -14.87 -4.04
C PRO A 30 3.39 -14.78 -4.76
N ASP A 31 3.41 -14.69 -6.09
CA ASP A 31 4.59 -14.48 -6.94
C ASP A 31 5.05 -13.00 -7.00
N PHE A 32 4.31 -12.07 -6.40
CA PHE A 32 4.67 -10.67 -6.44
C PHE A 32 5.92 -10.39 -5.58
N ASP A 33 7.03 -10.04 -6.24
CA ASP A 33 8.27 -9.62 -5.57
C ASP A 33 8.67 -8.19 -6.02
N PRO A 34 8.66 -7.19 -5.12
CA PRO A 34 9.16 -5.84 -5.39
C PRO A 34 10.59 -5.78 -5.96
N ARG A 35 11.41 -6.80 -5.68
CA ARG A 35 12.82 -6.87 -6.14
C ARG A 35 12.93 -7.08 -7.64
N LEU A 36 11.93 -7.71 -8.25
CA LEU A 36 11.83 -7.83 -9.71
C LEU A 36 11.63 -6.45 -10.38
N TYR A 37 11.22 -5.46 -9.61
CA TYR A 37 11.07 -4.07 -10.01
C TYR A 37 12.16 -3.15 -9.43
N GLY A 38 13.28 -3.72 -8.96
CA GLY A 38 14.43 -2.96 -8.44
C GLY A 38 14.27 -2.44 -7.00
N GLN A 39 13.18 -2.77 -6.31
CA GLN A 39 12.88 -2.20 -4.99
C GLN A 39 12.90 -3.24 -3.88
N LYS A 40 13.48 -2.87 -2.72
CA LYS A 40 13.54 -3.79 -1.56
C LYS A 40 12.24 -3.91 -0.78
N LYS A 41 11.34 -2.92 -0.89
CA LYS A 41 10.07 -2.88 -0.16
C LYS A 41 8.97 -2.30 -1.05
N LEU A 42 7.75 -2.80 -0.89
CA LEU A 42 6.56 -2.33 -1.61
C LEU A 42 6.40 -0.80 -1.53
N ARG A 43 6.58 -0.19 -0.35
CA ARG A 43 6.48 1.28 -0.19
C ARG A 43 7.37 2.07 -1.13
N HIS A 44 8.57 1.56 -1.46
CA HIS A 44 9.49 2.27 -2.33
C HIS A 44 9.03 2.18 -3.77
N LEU A 45 8.59 0.99 -4.20
CA LEU A 45 7.95 0.79 -5.51
C LEU A 45 6.75 1.72 -5.70
N LEU A 46 5.85 1.82 -4.72
CA LEU A 46 4.68 2.70 -4.84
C LEU A 46 5.05 4.18 -4.90
N ARG A 47 6.12 4.60 -4.18
CA ARG A 47 6.62 5.99 -4.22
C ARG A 47 7.24 6.38 -5.57
N GLU A 48 7.74 5.42 -6.35
CA GLU A 48 8.23 5.68 -7.71
C GLU A 48 7.12 5.92 -8.73
N HIS A 49 5.87 5.63 -8.36
CA HIS A 49 4.69 5.81 -9.20
C HIS A 49 3.69 6.80 -8.59
N PRO A 50 4.08 8.07 -8.35
CA PRO A 50 3.24 9.06 -7.67
C PRO A 50 2.00 9.47 -8.47
N ARG A 51 1.97 9.20 -9.78
CA ARG A 51 0.78 9.40 -10.62
C ARG A 51 -0.32 8.38 -10.35
N HIS A 52 0.02 7.24 -9.75
CA HIS A 52 -0.91 6.12 -9.54
C HIS A 52 -1.18 5.85 -8.06
N PHE A 53 -0.27 6.24 -7.18
CA PHE A 53 -0.37 5.98 -5.75
C PHE A 53 0.07 7.19 -4.95
N THR A 54 -0.65 7.46 -3.88
CA THR A 54 -0.20 8.38 -2.85
C THR A 54 0.00 7.63 -1.54
N LEU A 55 1.01 8.02 -0.77
CA LEU A 55 1.34 7.39 0.51
C LEU A 55 1.39 8.45 1.61
N GLU A 56 0.83 8.12 2.77
CA GLU A 56 0.75 9.04 3.90
C GLU A 56 1.04 8.34 5.21
N GLU A 57 1.91 8.92 6.03
CA GLU A 57 2.14 8.45 7.39
C GLU A 57 1.13 9.10 8.34
N ARG A 58 0.33 8.27 9.01
CA ARG A 58 -0.71 8.70 9.95
C ARG A 58 -0.45 8.11 11.31
N ILE A 59 -0.90 8.81 12.36
CA ILE A 59 -0.96 8.26 13.70
C ILE A 59 -2.43 7.89 13.94
N PRO A 60 -2.79 6.58 13.90
CA PRO A 60 -4.16 6.19 14.15
C PRO A 60 -4.57 6.54 15.59
N PRO A 61 -5.87 6.80 15.84
CA PRO A 61 -6.37 7.14 17.17
C PRO A 61 -6.00 6.04 18.18
N GLY A 62 -5.39 6.44 19.29
CA GLY A 62 -4.93 5.52 20.34
C GLY A 62 -3.57 4.86 20.07
N ALA A 63 -2.93 5.12 18.93
CA ALA A 63 -1.59 4.60 18.65
C ALA A 63 -0.51 5.62 19.02
N THR A 64 0.65 5.11 19.48
CA THR A 64 1.86 5.90 19.73
C THR A 64 2.81 5.91 18.53
N GLY A 65 2.56 5.06 17.53
CA GLY A 65 3.41 4.88 16.35
C GLY A 65 2.74 5.31 15.05
N LYS A 66 3.55 5.82 14.13
CA LYS A 66 3.11 6.13 12.76
C LYS A 66 2.87 4.85 11.98
N THR A 67 1.80 4.84 11.20
CA THR A 67 1.43 3.79 10.27
C THR A 67 1.37 4.39 8.86
N LEU A 68 1.89 3.65 7.87
CA LEU A 68 1.88 4.08 6.48
C LEU A 68 0.59 3.61 5.79
N TYR A 69 -0.12 4.55 5.20
CA TYR A 69 -1.32 4.33 4.39
C TYR A 69 -1.02 4.58 2.92
N VAL A 70 -1.80 3.96 2.05
CA VAL A 70 -1.72 4.11 0.60
C VAL A 70 -3.12 4.28 0.03
N ARG A 71 -3.25 5.16 -0.96
CA ARG A 71 -4.46 5.27 -1.79
C ARG A 71 -4.09 5.20 -3.27
N ALA A 72 -4.90 4.50 -4.06
CA ALA A 72 -4.79 4.48 -5.51
C ALA A 72 -5.45 5.74 -6.10
N LEU A 73 -4.75 6.41 -7.00
CA LEU A 73 -5.21 7.62 -7.71
C LEU A 73 -5.78 7.23 -9.07
N GLU A 74 -6.81 7.92 -9.56
CA GLU A 74 -7.32 7.71 -10.92
C GLU A 74 -6.29 8.05 -12.00
#